data_AF-W4FZR6-F1
#
_entry.id   AF-W4FZR6-F1
#
_cell.length_a   1.000
_cell.length_b   1.000
_cell.length_c   1.000
_cell.angle_alpha   90.00
_cell.angle_beta   90.00
_cell.angle_gamma   90.00
#
_symmetry.space_group_name_H-M   'P 1'
#
loop_
_entity.id
_entity.type
_entity.pdbx_description
1 polymer ?
#
loop_
_entity_poly.entity_id
_entity_poly.type
_entity_poly.pdbx_seq_one_letter_code
_entity_poly.pdbx_strand_id
1 'polypeptide(L)'
;MRHVSVECVVTGSGHNDRAPCRVALVDLHNRVSWSAIILVTPVLDPLTAITGLTTAQIQAKGRPFDVVRDELIGHLGLGMVLVGQKVTNDVGWMQLEAGTQYARTVNLAELFRVWNPHFEHYMYFTLRK
;
A
#
# COMPACT_ATOMS: atom_id res chain seq x y z
N MET A 1 3.36 -8.31 -13.81
CA MET A 1 3.68 -7.80 -12.46
C MET A 1 2.86 -6.54 -12.24
N ARG A 2 2.36 -6.31 -11.03
CA ARG A 2 1.68 -5.08 -10.63
C ARG A 2 2.20 -4.63 -9.28
N HIS A 3 1.96 -3.38 -8.92
CA HIS A 3 2.22 -2.83 -7.60
C HIS A 3 0.91 -2.40 -6.98
N VAL A 4 0.61 -2.88 -5.77
CA VAL A 4 -0.47 -2.36 -4.93
C VAL A 4 0.17 -1.34 -3.99
N SER A 5 -0.28 -0.09 -4.07
CA SER A 5 0.21 1.01 -3.24
C SER A 5 -0.91 1.45 -2.31
N VAL A 6 -0.66 1.49 -1.01
CA VAL A 6 -1.63 1.88 0.01
C VAL A 6 -1.13 3.08 0.79
N GLU A 7 -1.94 4.13 0.81
CA GLU A 7 -1.72 5.29 1.68
C GLU A 7 -2.58 5.16 2.94
N CYS A 8 -2.03 5.60 4.07
CA CYS A 8 -2.71 5.53 5.36
C CYS A 8 -2.82 6.90 6.01
N VAL A 9 -3.92 7.12 6.73
CA VAL A 9 -4.11 8.27 7.64
C VAL A 9 -3.86 7.86 9.08
N VAL A 10 -3.69 8.85 9.95
CA VAL A 10 -3.64 8.66 11.40
C VAL A 10 -5.06 8.66 11.97
N THR A 11 -5.39 7.66 12.76
CA THR A 11 -6.72 7.49 13.40
C THR A 11 -6.69 7.70 14.92
N GLY A 12 -5.50 7.78 15.52
CA GLY A 12 -5.30 7.91 16.97
C GLY A 12 -3.87 8.34 17.33
N SER A 13 -3.53 8.28 18.62
CA SER A 13 -2.24 8.77 19.14
C SER A 13 -1.16 7.67 19.28
N GLY A 14 -1.52 6.41 19.13
CA GLY A 14 -0.61 5.27 19.14
C GLY A 14 0.24 5.17 17.87
N HIS A 15 1.40 4.54 17.99
CA HIS A 15 2.36 4.37 16.88
C HIS A 15 1.74 3.69 15.65
N ASN A 16 0.81 2.77 15.89
CA ASN A 16 0.14 1.97 14.87
C ASN A 16 -1.29 2.41 14.59
N ASP A 17 -1.74 3.54 15.14
CA ASP A 17 -3.09 4.04 14.97
C ASP A 17 -3.24 4.66 13.58
N ARG A 18 -3.34 3.77 12.59
CA ARG A 18 -3.42 4.11 11.18
C ARG A 18 -4.47 3.25 10.49
N ALA A 19 -5.05 3.79 9.43
CA ALA A 19 -5.98 3.06 8.57
C ALA A 19 -5.76 3.45 7.10
N PRO A 20 -5.98 2.52 6.16
CA PRO A 20 -5.81 2.79 4.74
C PRO A 20 -6.87 3.77 4.25
N CYS A 21 -6.45 4.83 3.56
CA CYS A 21 -7.32 5.87 3.01
C CYS A 21 -7.30 5.95 1.49
N ARG A 22 -6.31 5.33 0.84
CA ARG A 22 -6.24 5.22 -0.61
C ARG A 22 -5.52 3.93 -0.97
N VAL A 23 -6.00 3.29 -2.02
CA VAL A 23 -5.29 2.19 -2.67
C VAL A 23 -5.23 2.43 -4.17
N ALA A 24 -4.11 2.08 -4.78
CA ALA A 24 -3.90 2.17 -6.22
C ALA A 24 -3.21 0.90 -6.75
N LEU A 25 -3.62 0.48 -7.94
CA LEU A 25 -3.00 -0.61 -8.68
C LEU A 25 -2.21 -0.03 -9.86
N VAL A 26 -0.89 -0.15 -9.77
CA VAL A 26 0.07 0.47 -10.69
C VAL A 26 0.75 -0.61 -11.52
N ASP A 27 0.91 -0.36 -12.83
CA ASP A 27 1.63 -1.26 -13.72
C ASP A 27 3.16 -0.98 -13.76
N LEU A 28 3.90 -1.77 -14.54
CA LEU A 28 5.35 -1.64 -14.70
C LEU A 28 5.79 -0.34 -15.40
N HIS A 29 4.86 0.41 -15.98
CA HIS A 29 5.11 1.68 -16.65
C HIS A 29 4.67 2.88 -15.79
N ASN A 30 4.44 2.66 -14.49
CA ASN A 30 3.93 3.65 -13.53
C ASN A 30 2.56 4.20 -13.90
N ARG A 31 1.75 3.46 -14.67
CA ARG A 31 0.38 3.87 -14.99
C ARG A 31 -0.56 3.32 -13.92
N VAL A 32 -1.41 4.20 -13.40
CA VAL A 32 -2.46 3.82 -12.46
C VAL A 32 -3.60 3.17 -13.26
N SER A 33 -3.71 1.84 -13.15
CA SER A 33 -4.76 1.07 -13.82
C SER A 33 -6.10 1.14 -13.08
N TRP A 34 -6.06 1.34 -11.77
CA TRP A 34 -7.22 1.52 -10.92
C TRP A 34 -6.80 2.20 -9.61
N SER A 35 -7.69 2.98 -8.99
CA SER A 35 -7.48 3.52 -7.65
C SER A 35 -8.79 3.87 -6.97
N ALA A 36 -8.78 3.85 -5.65
CA ALA A 36 -9.94 4.17 -4.82
C ALA A 36 -9.53 4.94 -3.56
N ILE A 37 -10.42 5.81 -3.10
CA ILE A 37 -10.36 6.43 -1.76
C ILE A 37 -11.20 5.57 -0.82
N ILE A 38 -10.64 5.24 0.33
CA ILE A 38 -11.29 4.46 1.38
C ILE A 38 -11.80 5.43 2.44
N LEU A 39 -13.06 5.26 2.83
CA LEU A 39 -13.66 6.03 3.93
C LEU A 39 -13.02 5.60 5.25
N VAL A 40 -12.53 6.57 6.02
CA VAL A 40 -11.96 6.35 7.36
C VAL A 40 -12.59 7.33 8.33
N THR A 41 -13.06 6.82 9.48
CA THR A 41 -13.60 7.65 10.58
C THR A 41 -13.27 6.97 11.92
N PRO A 42 -12.67 7.66 12.90
CA PRO A 42 -12.22 9.05 12.84
C PRO A 42 -10.92 9.24 12.02
N VAL A 43 -10.68 10.45 11.52
CA VAL A 43 -9.39 10.88 10.97
C VAL A 43 -8.80 11.92 11.92
N LEU A 44 -7.67 11.61 12.55
CA LEU A 44 -6.95 12.56 13.39
C LEU A 44 -6.03 13.46 12.54
N ASP A 45 -5.26 12.86 11.64
CA ASP A 45 -4.41 13.57 10.69
C ASP A 45 -4.46 12.85 9.33
N PRO A 46 -4.90 13.52 8.24
CA PRO A 46 -4.96 12.93 6.91
C PRO A 46 -3.59 12.77 6.24
N LEU A 47 -2.52 13.28 6.85
CA LEU A 47 -1.16 13.29 6.32
C LEU A 47 -1.11 13.81 4.88
N THR A 48 -1.84 14.90 4.59
CA THR A 48 -2.10 15.42 3.23
C THR A 48 -0.83 15.58 2.39
N ALA A 49 0.29 15.97 3.00
CA ALA A 49 1.56 16.14 2.30
C ALA A 49 2.11 14.82 1.70
N ILE A 50 1.71 13.68 2.28
CA ILE A 50 2.11 12.33 1.86
C ILE A 50 0.98 11.68 1.06
N THR A 51 -0.25 11.69 1.59
CA THR A 51 -1.40 10.99 1.00
C THR A 51 -2.01 11.73 -0.20
N GLY A 52 -1.79 13.05 -0.28
CA GLY A 52 -2.46 13.94 -1.23
C GLY A 52 -3.96 14.12 -0.97
N LEU A 53 -4.48 13.65 0.17
CA LEU A 53 -5.90 13.69 0.51
C LEU A 53 -6.16 14.58 1.72
N THR A 54 -7.26 15.35 1.67
CA THR A 54 -7.80 16.04 2.84
C THR A 54 -8.86 15.19 3.55
N THR A 55 -9.12 15.47 4.83
CA THR A 55 -10.22 14.83 5.57
C THR A 55 -11.56 14.98 4.84
N ALA A 56 -11.84 16.16 4.26
CA ALA A 56 -13.07 16.40 3.50
C ALA A 56 -13.17 15.50 2.25
N GLN A 57 -12.07 15.25 1.53
CA GLN A 57 -12.07 14.34 0.39
C GLN A 57 -12.29 12.88 0.82
N ILE A 58 -11.69 12.46 1.94
CA ILE A 58 -11.90 11.13 2.51
C ILE A 58 -13.37 10.92 2.88
N GLN A 59 -14.00 11.90 3.53
CA GLN A 59 -15.41 11.80 3.93
C GLN A 59 -16.38 11.88 2.74
N ALA A 60 -16.11 12.76 1.76
CA ALA A 60 -17.03 12.99 0.64
C ALA A 60 -16.90 11.96 -0.49
N LYS A 61 -15.72 11.38 -0.70
CA LYS A 61 -15.43 10.48 -1.83
C LYS A 61 -15.00 9.08 -1.40
N GLY A 62 -14.74 8.88 -0.10
CA GLY A 62 -14.34 7.59 0.43
C GLY A 62 -15.47 6.58 0.29
N ARG A 63 -15.08 5.35 -0.02
CA ARG A 63 -15.98 4.19 -0.09
C ARG A 63 -15.65 3.21 1.05
N PRO A 64 -16.62 2.40 1.52
CA PRO A 64 -16.36 1.42 2.58
C PRO A 64 -15.19 0.49 2.23
N PHE A 65 -14.37 0.15 3.24
CA PHE A 65 -13.16 -0.65 3.05
C PHE A 65 -13.44 -1.97 2.33
N ASP A 66 -14.44 -2.74 2.76
CA ASP A 66 -14.76 -4.03 2.16
C ASP A 66 -15.14 -3.91 0.68
N VAL A 67 -15.92 -2.88 0.31
CA VAL A 67 -16.29 -2.62 -1.10
C VAL A 67 -15.05 -2.34 -1.94
N VAL A 68 -14.13 -1.51 -1.43
CA VAL A 68 -12.90 -1.18 -2.14
C VAL A 68 -11.96 -2.39 -2.23
N ARG A 69 -11.87 -3.20 -1.16
CA ARG A 69 -11.07 -4.43 -1.14
C ARG A 69 -11.60 -5.43 -2.15
N ASP A 70 -12.90 -5.65 -2.19
CA ASP A 70 -13.51 -6.64 -3.09
C ASP A 70 -13.34 -6.22 -4.56
N GLU A 71 -13.47 -4.92 -4.87
CA GLU A 71 -13.12 -4.38 -6.19
C GLU A 71 -11.64 -4.61 -6.54
N LEU A 72 -10.73 -4.32 -5.60
CA LEU A 72 -9.29 -4.58 -5.78
C LEU A 72 -9.04 -6.06 -6.08
N ILE A 73 -9.66 -6.97 -5.33
CA ILE A 73 -9.52 -8.43 -5.54
C ILE A 73 -9.99 -8.81 -6.95
N GLY A 74 -11.06 -8.20 -7.46
CA GLY A 74 -11.53 -8.39 -8.84
C GLY A 74 -10.51 -7.97 -9.92
N HIS A 75 -9.52 -7.15 -9.58
CA HIS A 75 -8.42 -6.77 -10.46
C HIS A 75 -7.16 -7.65 -10.31
N LEU A 76 -7.13 -8.54 -9.32
CA LEU A 76 -6.01 -9.44 -9.04
C LEU A 76 -6.28 -10.84 -9.62
N GLY A 77 -5.26 -11.70 -9.59
CA GLY A 77 -5.40 -13.08 -9.99
C GLY A 77 -4.16 -13.91 -9.69
N LEU A 78 -4.31 -15.23 -9.66
CA LEU A 78 -3.25 -16.18 -9.26
C LEU A 78 -2.01 -16.18 -10.16
N GLY A 79 -2.04 -15.55 -11.34
CA GLY A 79 -0.87 -15.32 -12.19
C GLY A 79 -0.11 -14.02 -11.87
N MET A 80 -0.62 -13.18 -10.98
CA MET A 80 -0.05 -11.86 -10.70
C MET A 80 0.98 -11.90 -9.58
N VAL A 81 2.17 -11.39 -9.88
CA VAL A 81 3.20 -11.08 -8.87
C VAL A 81 3.07 -9.61 -8.48
N LEU A 82 2.95 -9.37 -7.17
CA LEU A 82 2.92 -8.03 -6.58
C LEU A 82 4.33 -7.57 -6.21
N VAL A 83 4.75 -6.41 -6.70
CA VAL A 83 6.12 -5.91 -6.53
C VAL A 83 6.08 -4.54 -5.89
N GLY A 84 6.85 -4.31 -4.82
CA GLY A 84 6.93 -3.01 -4.15
C GLY A 84 7.99 -2.98 -3.06
N GLN A 85 8.24 -1.81 -2.47
CA GLN A 85 9.11 -1.70 -1.30
C GLN A 85 8.31 -1.97 -0.03
N LYS A 86 8.72 -2.98 0.74
CA LYS A 86 7.93 -3.45 1.90
C LYS A 86 6.47 -3.73 1.54
N VAL A 87 6.25 -4.28 0.35
CA VAL A 87 4.92 -4.59 -0.23
C VAL A 87 4.03 -5.45 0.69
N THR A 88 4.64 -6.17 1.64
CA THR A 88 3.93 -6.88 2.72
C THR A 88 3.02 -5.97 3.54
N ASN A 89 3.38 -4.70 3.70
CA ASN A 89 2.56 -3.72 4.40
C ASN A 89 1.29 -3.40 3.59
N ASP A 90 1.43 -3.11 2.30
CA ASP A 90 0.30 -2.79 1.42
C ASP A 90 -0.70 -3.95 1.32
N VAL A 91 -0.20 -5.18 1.13
CA VAL A 91 -1.07 -6.37 1.09
C VAL A 91 -1.70 -6.65 2.45
N GLY A 92 -0.98 -6.39 3.55
CA GLY A 92 -1.50 -6.52 4.92
C GLY A 92 -2.63 -5.53 5.21
N TRP A 93 -2.46 -4.26 4.83
CA TRP A 93 -3.50 -3.23 4.96
C TRP A 93 -4.76 -3.58 4.17
N MET A 94 -4.61 -4.17 3.00
CA MET A 94 -5.73 -4.61 2.17
C MET A 94 -6.22 -6.03 2.48
N GLN A 95 -5.66 -6.69 3.50
CA GLN A 95 -6.02 -8.05 3.93
C GLN A 95 -5.98 -9.07 2.77
N LEU A 96 -4.96 -8.97 1.91
CA LEU A 96 -4.78 -9.86 0.76
C LEU A 96 -3.88 -11.04 1.12
N GLU A 97 -4.24 -12.21 0.61
CA GLU A 97 -3.55 -13.48 0.84
C GLU A 97 -2.89 -14.00 -0.44
N ALA A 98 -1.59 -14.30 -0.33
CA ALA A 98 -0.85 -14.96 -1.40
C ALA A 98 -1.37 -16.39 -1.61
N GLY A 99 -1.44 -16.83 -2.86
CA GLY A 99 -2.01 -18.13 -3.24
C GLY A 99 -3.55 -18.13 -3.35
N THR A 100 -4.23 -17.09 -2.86
CA THR A 100 -5.69 -16.93 -2.96
C THR A 100 -6.06 -15.83 -3.96
N GLN A 101 -5.61 -14.60 -3.74
CA GLN A 101 -5.94 -13.47 -4.63
C GLN A 101 -4.80 -13.11 -5.58
N TYR A 102 -3.55 -13.46 -5.26
CA TYR A 102 -2.38 -13.20 -6.10
C TYR A 102 -1.33 -14.31 -5.94
N ALA A 103 -0.34 -14.39 -6.84
CA ALA A 103 0.63 -15.49 -6.86
C ALA A 103 1.62 -15.42 -5.68
N ARG A 104 2.33 -14.29 -5.58
CA ARG A 104 3.38 -14.03 -4.57
C ARG A 104 3.75 -12.55 -4.59
N THR A 105 4.54 -12.13 -3.60
CA THR A 105 5.16 -10.80 -3.56
C THR A 105 6.64 -10.84 -3.96
N VAL A 106 7.16 -9.70 -4.41
CA VAL A 106 8.60 -9.42 -4.53
C VAL A 106 8.89 -8.12 -3.78
N ASN A 107 9.63 -8.23 -2.68
CA ASN A 107 9.99 -7.08 -1.86
C ASN A 107 11.29 -6.45 -2.36
N LEU A 108 11.18 -5.27 -2.97
CA LEU A 108 12.34 -4.54 -3.50
C LEU A 108 13.32 -4.12 -2.39
N ALA A 109 12.83 -3.87 -1.17
CA ALA A 109 13.70 -3.50 -0.06
C ALA A 109 14.63 -4.65 0.33
N GLU A 110 14.15 -5.89 0.25
CA GLU A 110 14.97 -7.08 0.49
C GLU A 110 15.90 -7.38 -0.68
N LEU A 111 15.47 -7.12 -1.91
CA LEU A 111 16.29 -7.34 -3.09
C LEU A 111 17.52 -6.42 -3.13
N PHE A 112 17.36 -5.16 -2.72
CA PHE A 112 18.42 -4.16 -2.77
C PHE A 112 19.14 -3.93 -1.44
N ARG A 113 18.89 -4.74 -0.42
CA ARG A 113 19.60 -4.59 0.85
C ARG A 113 21.05 -5.05 0.72
N VAL A 114 21.95 -4.36 1.41
CA VAL A 114 23.36 -4.73 1.50
C VAL A 114 23.72 -4.87 2.98
N TRP A 115 24.41 -5.95 3.33
CA TRP A 115 24.93 -6.13 4.68
C TRP A 115 26.05 -5.10 4.94
N ASN A 116 25.92 -4.32 6.01
CA ASN A 116 27.00 -3.46 6.47
C ASN A 116 27.73 -4.11 7.64
N PRO A 117 28.98 -4.59 7.47
CA PRO A 117 29.71 -5.25 8.54
C PRO A 117 30.14 -4.30 9.67
N HIS A 118 30.22 -2.99 9.42
CA HIS A 118 30.60 -2.03 10.44
C HIS A 118 29.48 -1.78 11.45
N PHE A 119 28.23 -1.77 11.01
CA PHE A 119 27.06 -1.52 11.86
C PHE A 119 26.22 -2.76 12.16
N GLU A 120 26.65 -3.93 11.68
CA GLU A 120 25.98 -5.23 11.89
C GLU A 120 24.48 -5.21 11.55
N HIS A 121 24.09 -4.48 10.50
CA HIS A 121 22.72 -4.48 9.99
C HIS A 121 22.66 -4.31 8.47
N TYR A 122 21.50 -4.63 7.91
CA TYR A 122 21.21 -4.39 6.51
C TYR A 122 20.90 -2.93 6.24
N MET A 123 21.64 -2.32 5.32
CA MET A 123 21.30 -1.02 4.73
C MET A 123 20.34 -1.25 3.55
N TYR A 124 19.34 -0.39 3.43
CA TYR A 124 18.28 -0.50 2.42
C TYR A 124 18.46 0.58 1.37
N PHE A 125 18.40 0.19 0.10
CA PHE A 125 18.58 1.09 -1.04
C PHE A 125 17.35 1.04 -1.95
N THR A 126 17.15 2.10 -2.72
CA THR A 126 16.09 2.21 -3.71
C THR A 126 16.69 2.49 -5.08
N LEU A 127 15.99 2.07 -6.14
CA LEU A 127 16.29 2.50 -7.49
C LEU A 127 15.81 3.94 -7.67
N ARG A 128 16.64 4.91 -7.28
CA ARG A 128 16.49 6.27 -7.80
C ARG A 128 17.34 6.41 -9.06
N LYS A 129 16.77 7.04 -10.09
CA LYS A 129 17.57 7.74 -11.09
C LYS A 129 18.16 8.99 -10.46
#